data_AF-A0A9P6YXH0-F1
#
_entry.id   AF-A0A9P6YXH0-F1
#
_cell.length_a   1.000
_cell.length_b   1.000
_cell.length_c   1.000
_cell.angle_alpha   90.00
_cell.angle_beta   90.00
_cell.angle_gamma   90.00
#
_symmetry.space_group_name_H-M   'P 1'
#
loop_
_entity.id
_entity.type
_entity.pdbx_description
1 polymer ?
#
loop_
_entity_poly.entity_id
_entity_poly.type
_entity_poly.pdbx_seq_one_letter_code
_entity_poly.pdbx_strand_id
1 'polypeptide(L)'
;MSTDPSFGLEAWEARRKQWTTPSPDFDIEKYIQELDTKEYRDLADSKKRVGIYKQLIQQLQTFTHPVPLRFIIPVLIAGWQEEGTWPKGMVVKDSSD
;
A
#
# COMPACT_ATOMS: atom_id res chain seq x y z
N MET A 1 -25.29 -1.05 -28.81
CA MET A 1 -24.32 -0.69 -27.75
C MET A 1 -25.05 -0.86 -26.44
N SER A 2 -24.62 -1.81 -25.59
CA SER A 2 -25.35 -2.14 -24.36
C SER A 2 -25.15 -1.02 -23.33
N THR A 3 -26.21 -0.32 -22.96
CA THR A 3 -26.24 0.72 -21.91
C THR A 3 -26.55 0.10 -20.56
N ASP A 4 -25.84 -0.98 -20.22
CA ASP A 4 -26.01 -1.65 -18.95
C ASP A 4 -25.09 -0.97 -17.92
N PRO A 5 -25.63 -0.26 -16.90
CA PRO A 5 -24.84 0.49 -15.93
C PRO A 5 -23.96 -0.40 -15.04
N SER A 6 -24.05 -1.73 -15.19
CA SER A 6 -23.24 -2.71 -14.48
C SER A 6 -21.84 -2.93 -15.08
N PHE A 7 -21.56 -2.41 -16.27
CA PHE A 7 -20.27 -2.56 -16.96
C PHE A 7 -19.77 -1.24 -17.58
N GLY A 8 -18.45 -1.14 -17.80
CA GLY A 8 -17.82 0.02 -18.41
C GLY A 8 -17.27 1.04 -17.41
N LEU A 9 -16.90 2.22 -17.92
CA LEU A 9 -16.20 3.26 -17.15
C LEU A 9 -17.02 3.73 -15.95
N GLU A 10 -18.32 3.98 -16.14
CA GLU A 10 -19.20 4.46 -15.07
C GLU A 10 -19.32 3.45 -13.91
N ALA A 11 -19.45 2.16 -14.24
CA ALA A 11 -19.46 1.09 -13.24
C ALA A 11 -18.12 0.99 -12.49
N TRP A 12 -17.00 1.16 -13.19
CA TRP A 12 -15.67 1.20 -12.58
C TRP A 12 -15.50 2.42 -11.66
N GLU A 13 -15.92 3.60 -12.10
CA GLU A 13 -15.84 4.83 -11.31
C GLU A 13 -16.71 4.76 -10.05
N ALA A 14 -17.93 4.24 -10.16
CA ALA A 14 -18.83 4.04 -9.03
C ALA A 14 -18.21 3.10 -7.99
N ARG A 15 -17.64 1.97 -8.44
CA ARG A 15 -16.98 0.99 -7.57
C ARG A 15 -15.68 1.53 -6.97
N ARG A 16 -14.86 2.24 -7.74
CA ARG A 16 -13.67 2.93 -7.24
C ARG A 16 -14.05 3.92 -6.16
N LYS A 17 -15.07 4.76 -6.40
CA LYS A 17 -15.57 5.72 -5.43
C LYS A 17 -16.02 5.02 -4.15
N GLN A 18 -16.75 3.92 -4.25
CA GLN A 18 -17.15 3.12 -3.09
C GLN A 18 -15.94 2.61 -2.29
N TRP A 19 -14.88 2.15 -2.95
CA TRP A 19 -13.69 1.65 -2.28
C TRP A 19 -12.82 2.74 -1.65
N THR A 20 -12.79 3.93 -2.26
CA THR A 20 -11.95 5.04 -1.79
C THR A 20 -12.68 5.98 -0.84
N THR A 21 -14.00 5.85 -0.69
CA THR A 21 -14.77 6.69 0.24
C THR A 21 -14.83 5.99 1.60
N PRO A 22 -14.19 6.54 2.64
CA PRO A 22 -14.29 5.99 3.99
C PRO A 22 -15.73 6.05 4.50
N SER A 23 -16.09 5.13 5.41
CA SER A 23 -17.38 5.17 6.09
C SER A 23 -17.55 6.53 6.80
N PRO A 24 -18.77 7.11 6.86
CA PRO A 24 -18.99 8.36 7.59
C PRO A 24 -18.57 8.27 9.07
N ASP A 25 -18.58 7.07 9.65
CA ASP A 25 -18.15 6.82 11.04
C ASP A 25 -16.65 6.47 11.16
N PHE A 26 -15.91 6.46 10.05
CA PHE A 26 -14.49 6.13 10.07
C PHE A 26 -13.66 7.36 10.46
N ASP A 27 -13.13 7.34 11.68
CA ASP A 27 -12.21 8.36 12.17
C ASP A 27 -10.81 8.13 11.59
N ILE A 28 -10.51 8.87 10.52
CA ILE A 28 -9.23 8.82 9.81
C ILE A 28 -8.09 9.29 10.73
N GLU A 29 -8.31 10.31 11.55
CA GLU A 29 -7.29 10.91 12.41
C GLU A 29 -6.86 9.92 13.48
N LYS A 30 -7.83 9.29 14.14
CA LYS A 30 -7.58 8.21 15.10
C LYS A 30 -6.86 7.04 14.45
N TYR A 31 -7.29 6.61 13.26
CA TYR A 31 -6.61 5.54 12.52
C TYR A 31 -5.15 5.89 12.22
N ILE A 32 -4.86 7.11 11.76
CA ILE A 32 -3.48 7.57 11.50
C ILE A 32 -2.64 7.58 12.78
N GLN A 33 -3.21 8.01 13.91
CA GLN A 33 -2.52 7.99 15.21
C GLN A 33 -2.18 6.57 15.67
N GLU A 34 -3.10 5.61 15.51
CA GLU A 34 -2.86 4.20 15.83
C GLU A 34 -1.76 3.58 14.94
N LEU A 35 -1.61 4.08 13.71
CA LEU A 35 -0.53 3.66 12.82
C LEU A 35 0.84 4.23 13.17
N ASP A 36 0.93 5.28 13.99
CA ASP A 36 2.23 5.84 14.46
C ASP A 36 2.80 5.07 15.67
N THR A 37 2.24 3.89 15.94
CA THR A 37 2.71 2.97 16.97
C THR A 37 4.13 2.46 16.68
N LYS A 38 4.85 2.10 17.74
CA LYS A 38 6.22 1.55 17.66
C LYS A 38 6.33 0.29 16.79
N GLU A 39 5.22 -0.42 16.62
CA GLU A 39 5.13 -1.71 15.91
C GLU A 39 5.58 -1.64 14.45
N TYR A 40 5.31 -0.51 13.76
CA TYR A 40 5.60 -0.38 12.33
C TYR A 40 6.88 0.41 12.01
N ARG A 41 7.66 0.82 13.02
CA ARG A 41 8.89 1.62 12.82
C ARG A 41 9.90 0.94 11.92
N ASP A 42 10.05 -0.36 12.07
CA ASP A 42 11.02 -1.13 11.29
C ASP A 42 10.62 -1.25 9.82
N LEU A 43 9.31 -1.24 9.53
CA LEU A 43 8.80 -1.20 8.15
C LEU A 43 8.94 0.20 7.53
N ALA A 44 8.89 1.25 8.36
CA ALA A 44 9.12 2.62 7.92
C ALA A 44 10.60 2.90 7.59
N ASP A 45 11.54 2.21 8.26
CA ASP A 45 12.99 2.37 8.06
C ASP A 45 13.44 1.87 6.67
N SER A 46 13.86 2.80 5.82
CA SER A 46 14.32 2.52 4.46
C SER A 46 15.50 1.55 4.40
N LYS A 47 16.37 1.51 5.41
CA LYS A 47 17.53 0.62 5.45
C LYS A 47 17.15 -0.84 5.68
N LYS A 48 16.00 -1.09 6.30
CA LYS A 48 15.53 -2.44 6.64
C LYS A 48 14.64 -3.05 5.56
N ARG A 49 14.04 -2.24 4.69
CA ARG A 49 13.05 -2.67 3.68
C ARG A 49 13.50 -3.84 2.83
N VAL A 50 14.73 -3.81 2.32
CA VAL A 50 15.29 -4.90 1.50
C VAL A 50 15.38 -6.21 2.30
N GLY A 51 15.83 -6.15 3.56
CA GLY A 51 15.92 -7.32 4.42
C GLY A 51 14.54 -7.93 4.71
N ILE A 52 13.57 -7.08 5.03
CA ILE A 52 12.18 -7.48 5.27
C ILE A 52 11.57 -8.10 4.01
N TYR A 53 11.81 -7.50 2.84
CA TYR A 53 11.39 -8.05 1.56
C TYR A 53 11.90 -9.48 1.35
N LYS A 54 13.19 -9.73 1.60
CA LYS A 54 13.79 -11.07 1.47
C LYS A 54 13.15 -12.07 2.44
N GLN A 55 12.85 -11.66 3.68
CA GLN A 55 12.14 -12.52 4.64
C GLN A 55 10.75 -12.89 4.13
N LEU A 56 9.99 -11.94 3.58
CA LEU A 56 8.63 -12.17 3.10
C LEU A 56 8.59 -13.01 1.82
N ILE A 57 9.40 -12.67 0.82
CA ILE A 57 9.26 -13.24 -0.53
C ILE A 57 10.17 -14.46 -0.71
N GLN A 58 11.41 -14.40 -0.24
CA GLN A 58 12.38 -15.48 -0.46
C GLN A 58 12.33 -16.53 0.64
N GLN A 59 12.08 -16.11 1.89
CA GLN A 59 11.97 -17.02 3.03
C GLN A 59 10.51 -17.37 3.39
N LEU A 60 9.54 -16.83 2.64
CA LEU A 60 8.11 -17.09 2.80
C LEU A 60 7.59 -16.85 4.23
N GLN A 61 8.21 -15.91 4.95
CA GLN A 61 7.73 -15.52 6.27
C GLN A 61 6.46 -14.67 6.15
N THR A 62 5.66 -14.70 7.20
CA THR A 62 4.41 -13.95 7.30
C THR A 62 4.38 -13.12 8.58
N PHE A 63 3.74 -11.95 8.53
CA PHE A 63 3.48 -11.19 9.74
C PHE A 63 2.44 -11.89 10.60
N THR A 64 2.63 -11.85 11.92
CA THR A 64 1.68 -12.40 12.91
C THR A 64 0.36 -11.62 12.92
N HIS A 65 0.39 -10.35 12.50
CA HIS A 65 -0.76 -9.46 12.44
C HIS A 65 -0.88 -8.81 11.05
N PRO A 66 -2.10 -8.45 10.62
CA PRO A 66 -2.29 -7.70 9.37
C PRO A 66 -1.49 -6.41 9.38
N VAL A 67 -0.65 -6.21 8.36
CA VAL A 67 0.15 -4.99 8.21
C VAL A 67 -0.58 -4.00 7.31
N PRO A 68 -0.72 -2.73 7.73
CA PRO A 68 -1.29 -1.67 6.91
C PRO A 68 -0.52 -1.48 5.60
N LEU A 69 -1.25 -1.34 4.49
CA LEU A 69 -0.65 -1.29 3.14
C LEU A 69 0.41 -0.18 2.98
N ARG A 70 0.24 0.95 3.67
CA ARG A 70 1.21 2.06 3.62
C ARG A 70 2.63 1.66 4.00
N PHE A 71 2.78 0.63 4.84
CA PHE A 71 4.09 0.16 5.30
C PHE A 71 4.67 -0.95 4.41
N ILE A 72 3.80 -1.79 3.84
CA ILE A 72 4.26 -2.91 3.01
C ILE A 72 4.63 -2.48 1.58
N ILE A 73 3.93 -1.48 1.02
CA ILE A 73 4.18 -1.02 -0.34
C ILE A 73 5.64 -0.54 -0.52
N PRO A 74 6.21 0.30 0.37
CA PRO A 74 7.61 0.70 0.26
C PRO A 74 8.61 -0.46 0.39
N VAL A 75 8.27 -1.50 1.16
CA VAL A 75 9.09 -2.73 1.28
C VAL A 75 9.12 -3.48 -0.05
N LEU A 76 7.95 -3.68 -0.68
CA LEU A 76 7.84 -4.35 -1.97
C LEU A 76 8.56 -3.59 -3.08
N ILE A 77 8.38 -2.27 -3.15
CA ILE A 77 9.07 -1.41 -4.12
C ILE A 77 10.59 -1.52 -3.95
N ALA A 78 11.10 -1.49 -2.71
CA ALA A 78 12.54 -1.61 -2.47
C ALA A 78 13.10 -2.96 -2.94
N GLY A 79 12.37 -4.06 -2.71
CA GLY A 79 12.74 -5.38 -3.21
C GLY A 79 12.71 -5.47 -4.73
N TRP A 80 11.65 -4.99 -5.38
CA TRP A 80 11.57 -4.97 -6.85
C TRP A 80 12.63 -4.09 -7.50
N GLN A 81 13.05 -3.00 -6.83
CA GLN A 81 14.18 -2.19 -7.29
C GLN A 81 15.51 -2.95 -7.17
N GLU A 82 15.70 -3.71 -6.09
CA GLU A 82 16.90 -4.55 -5.90
C GLU A 82 16.96 -5.67 -6.97
N GLU A 83 15.83 -6.31 -7.27
CA GLU A 83 15.73 -7.37 -8.28
C GLU A 83 15.71 -6.85 -9.72
N GLY A 84 15.62 -5.52 -9.92
CA GLY A 84 15.54 -4.89 -11.23
C GLY A 84 14.20 -5.11 -11.96
N THR A 85 13.17 -5.58 -11.26
CA THR A 85 11.82 -5.77 -11.80
C THR A 85 10.99 -4.48 -11.76
N TRP A 86 11.37 -3.51 -10.93
CA TRP A 86 10.74 -2.19 -10.91
C TRP A 86 11.30 -1.28 -12.02
N PRO A 87 10.45 -0.66 -12.86
CA PRO A 87 10.90 0.20 -13.94
C PRO A 87 11.59 1.47 -13.42
N LYS A 88 12.76 1.76 -13.98
CA LYS A 88 13.54 2.97 -13.66
C LYS A 88 12.72 4.22 -14.01
N GLY A 89 12.59 5.15 -13.06
CA GLY A 89 11.88 6.42 -13.26
C GLY A 89 10.40 6.45 -12.83
N MET A 90 9.82 5.35 -12.36
CA MET A 90 8.43 5.30 -11.85
C MET A 90 8.30 5.46 -10.32
N VAL A 91 9.30 6.02 -9.64
CA VAL A 91 9.15 6.37 -8.23
C VAL A 91 8.43 7.71 -8.16
N VAL A 92 7.14 7.68 -7.81
CA VAL A 92 6.38 8.88 -7.49
C VAL A 92 7.07 9.51 -6.27
N LYS A 93 7.64 10.70 -6.46
CA LYS A 93 8.09 11.52 -5.34
C LYS A 93 6.83 11.97 -4.62
N ASP A 94 6.73 11.70 -3.32
CA ASP A 94 5.68 12.30 -2.50
C ASP A 94 5.84 13.82 -2.60
N SER A 95 4.88 14.46 -3.28
CA SER A 95 4.77 15.91 -3.30
C SER A 95 4.40 16.35 -1.88
N SER A 96 5.39 16.78 -1.11
CA SER A 96 5.14 17.59 0.08
C SER A 96 4.81 19.01 -0.38
N ASP A 97 3.52 19.30 -0.52
CA ASP A 97 2.98 20.67 -0.39
C ASP A 97 2.52 20.87 1.06
#